data_AF-A0AAV8XP89-F1
#
_entry.id   AF-A0AAV8XP89-F1
#
_cell.length_a   1.000
_cell.length_b   1.000
_cell.length_c   1.000
_cell.angle_alpha   90.00
_cell.angle_beta   90.00
_cell.angle_gamma   90.00
#
_symmetry.space_group_name_H-M   'P 1'
#
loop_
_entity.id
_entity.type
_entity.pdbx_description
1 polymer ?
#
loop_
_entity_poly.entity_id
_entity_poly.type
_entity_poly.pdbx_seq_one_letter_code
_entity_poly.pdbx_strand_id
1 'polypeptide(L)'
;MNGFSTGEEDSRGPTDQICCLIDNGERCSKPAGNASYSKRIQKTVTQRRLNLGIDNSRRRKDSEDDSNETDTDVPEVDLYQLQVNTLRRYKRHYKVPMRQGLNKAQLADVSCY
;
A
#
# COMPACT_ATOMS: atom_id res chain seq x y z
N MET A 1 24.16 30.91 0.22
CA MET A 1 24.11 29.46 0.52
C MET A 1 22.67 29.06 0.72
N ASN A 2 22.07 28.34 -0.23
CA ASN A 2 20.77 27.70 -0.04
C ASN A 2 21.02 26.19 -0.17
N GLY A 3 20.91 25.50 0.96
CA GLY A 3 21.19 24.09 1.10
C GLY A 3 20.17 23.23 0.38
N PHE A 4 20.67 22.29 -0.41
CA PHE A 4 19.96 21.07 -0.73
C PHE A 4 19.74 20.29 0.58
N SER A 5 18.50 20.00 0.92
CA SER A 5 18.18 18.84 1.75
C SER A 5 17.13 18.07 0.98
N THR A 6 17.62 17.23 0.08
CA THR A 6 16.89 16.04 -0.34
C THR A 6 16.60 15.28 0.94
N GLY A 7 15.36 15.38 1.44
CA GLY A 7 14.83 14.44 2.41
C GLY A 7 14.82 13.08 1.73
N GLU A 8 15.93 12.37 1.83
CA GLU A 8 15.98 10.93 1.61
C GLU A 8 15.21 10.29 2.76
N GLU A 9 13.88 10.25 2.66
CA GLU A 9 13.09 9.28 3.40
C GLU A 9 13.42 7.90 2.82
N ASP A 10 14.47 7.32 3.41
CA ASP A 10 15.06 6.03 3.11
C ASP A 10 13.98 4.95 3.12
N SER A 11 13.41 4.66 1.95
CA SER A 11 12.52 3.52 1.71
C SER A 11 13.27 2.18 1.73
N ARG A 12 14.45 2.13 2.36
CA ARG A 12 15.18 0.88 2.56
C ARG A 12 14.67 0.35 3.88
N GLY A 13 13.89 -0.73 3.80
CA GLY A 13 13.28 -1.34 4.98
C GLY A 13 14.28 -1.56 6.12
N PRO A 14 13.81 -1.75 7.36
CA PRO A 14 14.61 -1.67 8.58
C PRO A 14 15.96 -2.41 8.45
N THR A 15 17.09 -1.75 8.71
CA THR A 15 18.44 -2.35 8.50
C THR A 15 18.75 -3.52 9.43
N ASP A 16 17.88 -3.77 10.41
CA ASP A 16 17.93 -4.84 11.40
C ASP A 16 17.16 -6.12 11.00
N GLN A 17 16.70 -6.23 9.73
CA GLN A 17 16.04 -7.45 9.26
C GLN A 17 16.99 -8.65 9.35
N ILE A 18 16.67 -9.65 10.15
CA ILE A 18 17.36 -10.94 10.14
C ILE A 18 16.62 -11.93 9.25
N CYS A 19 17.37 -12.77 8.55
CA CYS A 19 16.86 -13.83 7.68
C CYS A 19 15.83 -14.71 8.39
N CYS A 20 14.73 -15.01 7.69
CA CYS A 20 13.64 -15.85 8.16
C CYS A 20 13.78 -17.32 7.75
N LEU A 21 14.91 -17.75 7.21
CA LEU A 21 15.11 -19.13 6.75
C LEU A 21 15.60 -20.03 7.87
N ILE A 22 15.11 -21.27 7.85
CA ILE A 22 15.55 -22.36 8.73
C ILE A 22 16.16 -23.43 7.84
N ASP A 23 17.42 -23.78 8.06
CA ASP A 23 18.10 -24.89 7.37
C ASP A 23 18.43 -25.99 8.37
N ASN A 24 17.99 -27.22 8.10
CA ASN A 24 18.20 -28.39 8.98
C ASN A 24 17.81 -28.17 10.46
N GLY A 25 16.84 -27.30 10.73
CA GLY A 25 16.39 -26.95 12.08
C GLY A 25 17.12 -25.77 12.72
N GLU A 26 18.16 -25.23 12.09
CA GLU A 26 18.89 -24.05 12.55
C GLU A 26 18.35 -22.77 11.90
N ARG A 27 18.13 -21.74 12.72
CA ARG A 27 17.67 -20.43 12.25
C ARG A 27 18.82 -19.62 11.69
N CYS A 28 18.66 -19.07 10.49
CA CYS A 28 19.64 -18.17 9.91
C CYS A 28 19.76 -16.87 10.73
N SER A 29 20.99 -16.47 11.07
CA SER A 29 21.28 -15.24 11.83
C SER A 29 21.80 -14.09 10.96
N LYS A 30 21.91 -14.30 9.65
CA LYS A 30 22.41 -13.29 8.70
C LYS A 30 21.37 -12.19 8.47
N PRO A 31 21.79 -10.94 8.20
CA PRO A 31 20.85 -9.89 7.79
C PRO A 31 20.16 -10.28 6.46
N ALA A 32 18.85 -10.05 6.37
CA ALA A 32 18.03 -10.44 5.22
C ALA A 32 18.25 -9.53 4.00
N GLY A 33 18.60 -8.25 4.23
CA GLY A 33 18.67 -7.24 3.16
C GLY A 33 17.36 -7.22 2.36
N ASN A 34 17.45 -7.24 1.04
CA ASN A 34 16.29 -7.29 0.13
C ASN A 34 15.87 -8.73 -0.24
N ALA A 35 16.56 -9.74 0.27
CA ALA A 35 16.27 -11.13 -0.07
C ALA A 35 15.02 -11.61 0.69
N SER A 36 14.06 -12.17 -0.04
CA SER A 36 12.81 -12.69 0.54
C SER A 36 12.51 -14.10 0.05
N TYR A 37 11.88 -14.90 0.93
CA TYR A 37 11.41 -16.24 0.57
C TYR A 37 10.08 -16.15 -0.18
N SER A 38 10.16 -16.07 -1.52
CA SER A 38 8.99 -15.99 -2.39
C SER A 38 8.36 -17.36 -2.69
N LYS A 39 7.12 -17.37 -3.22
CA LYS A 39 6.46 -18.59 -3.72
C LYS A 39 7.30 -19.36 -4.76
N ARG A 40 8.17 -18.65 -5.52
CA ARG A 40 9.10 -19.28 -6.46
C ARG A 40 10.11 -20.15 -5.72
N ILE A 41 10.70 -19.62 -4.65
CA ILE A 41 11.68 -20.34 -3.82
C ILE A 41 11.00 -21.52 -3.14
N GLN A 42 9.78 -21.33 -2.61
CA GLN A 42 8.98 -22.41 -2.01
C GLN A 42 8.81 -23.60 -2.96
N LYS A 43 8.42 -23.34 -4.22
CA LYS A 43 8.30 -24.39 -5.24
C LYS A 43 9.62 -25.12 -5.50
N THR A 44 10.72 -24.39 -5.61
CA THR A 44 12.05 -24.98 -5.82
C THR A 44 12.47 -25.87 -4.66
N VAL A 45 12.23 -25.43 -3.42
CA VAL A 45 12.53 -26.21 -2.20
C VAL A 45 11.74 -27.52 -2.19
N THR A 46 10.44 -27.47 -2.45
CA THR A 46 9.59 -28.66 -2.50
C THR A 46 10.00 -29.60 -3.63
N GLN A 47 10.22 -29.06 -4.84
CA GLN A 47 10.59 -29.86 -6.02
C GLN A 47 11.94 -30.57 -5.85
N ARG A 48 12.90 -29.92 -5.18
CA ARG A 48 14.24 -30.48 -4.95
C ARG A 48 14.39 -31.19 -3.60
N ARG A 49 13.30 -31.29 -2.82
CA ARG A 49 13.28 -31.90 -1.48
C ARG A 49 14.38 -31.34 -0.56
N LEU A 50 14.57 -30.02 -0.59
CA LEU A 50 15.54 -29.34 0.27
C LEU A 50 14.95 -29.16 1.68
N ASN A 51 15.78 -29.29 2.70
CA ASN A 51 15.40 -29.08 4.10
C ASN A 51 15.44 -27.58 4.48
N LEU A 52 14.76 -26.74 3.70
CA LEU A 52 14.73 -25.29 3.88
C LEU A 52 13.32 -24.82 4.27
N GLY A 53 13.13 -24.42 5.52
CA GLY A 53 11.89 -23.90 6.07
C GLY A 53 11.87 -22.38 6.24
N ILE A 54 10.71 -21.84 6.63
CA ILE A 54 10.54 -20.44 7.02
C ILE A 54 10.22 -20.38 8.51
N ASP A 55 10.89 -19.49 9.23
CA ASP A 55 10.56 -19.11 10.59
C ASP A 55 9.43 -18.07 10.60
N ASN A 56 8.23 -18.50 11.02
CA ASN A 56 7.08 -17.62 11.12
C ASN A 56 7.21 -16.59 12.25
N SER A 57 8.11 -16.80 13.22
CA SER A 57 8.33 -15.86 14.33
C SER A 57 9.12 -14.61 13.93
N ARG A 58 9.82 -14.67 12.79
CA ARG A 58 10.61 -13.58 12.21
C ARG A 58 9.94 -12.95 10.99
N ARG A 59 8.65 -13.21 10.77
CA ARG A 59 7.92 -12.45 9.77
C ARG A 59 8.02 -10.97 10.13
N ARG A 60 8.27 -10.14 9.11
CA ARG A 60 8.04 -8.70 9.18
C ARG A 60 6.71 -8.50 9.90
N LYS A 61 6.72 -7.78 11.01
CA LYS A 61 5.51 -7.26 11.64
C LYS A 61 4.98 -6.16 10.72
N ASP A 62 4.43 -6.57 9.59
CA ASP A 62 3.37 -5.83 8.91
C ASP A 62 2.09 -6.35 9.58
N SER A 63 1.82 -5.94 10.81
CA SER A 63 0.82 -4.92 11.14
C SER A 63 0.63 -4.91 12.67
N GLU A 64 -0.21 -4.01 13.20
CA GLU A 64 -0.61 -3.77 14.61
C GLU A 64 0.29 -2.73 15.32
N ASP A 65 0.01 -1.41 15.29
CA ASP A 65 -1.27 -0.71 15.49
C ASP A 65 -1.19 0.76 14.97
N ASP A 66 -1.84 1.10 13.85
CA ASP A 66 -2.44 2.43 13.66
C ASP A 66 -3.87 2.18 13.19
N SER A 67 -4.80 2.52 14.07
CA SER A 67 -6.22 2.46 13.80
C SER A 67 -6.57 3.46 12.71
N ASN A 68 -6.68 3.01 11.45
CA ASN A 68 -7.73 3.51 10.58
C ASN A 68 -8.12 2.50 9.49
N GLU A 69 -9.31 1.93 9.64
CA GLU A 69 -10.25 1.43 8.63
C GLU A 69 -9.73 1.02 7.24
N THR A 70 -9.87 -0.29 6.97
CA THR A 70 -10.41 -0.86 5.73
C THR A 70 -10.21 0.00 4.47
N ASP A 71 -9.08 -0.18 3.78
CA ASP A 71 -9.01 -0.01 2.31
C ASP A 71 -9.79 -1.19 1.67
N THR A 72 -11.08 -1.28 2.01
CA THR A 72 -12.07 -1.88 1.12
C THR A 72 -12.12 -0.93 -0.04
N ASP A 73 -11.77 -1.42 -1.24
CA ASP A 73 -12.04 -0.82 -2.54
C ASP A 73 -12.83 0.49 -2.39
N VAL A 74 -12.17 1.66 -2.36
CA VAL A 74 -12.91 2.90 -2.62
C VAL A 74 -13.53 2.64 -3.97
N PRO A 75 -14.86 2.39 -4.07
CA PRO A 75 -15.42 2.15 -5.37
C PRO A 75 -15.10 3.44 -6.13
N GLU A 76 -14.44 3.31 -7.26
CA GLU A 76 -14.29 4.43 -8.19
C GLU A 76 -15.71 4.79 -8.60
N VAL A 77 -16.37 5.63 -7.78
CA VAL A 77 -17.72 6.07 -8.02
C VAL A 77 -17.58 7.01 -9.19
N ASP A 78 -17.87 6.50 -10.38
CA ASP A 78 -17.94 7.32 -11.57
C ASP A 78 -19.01 8.39 -11.35
N LEU A 79 -18.55 9.59 -11.00
CA LEU A 79 -19.39 10.75 -10.76
C LEU A 79 -20.21 11.09 -12.02
N TYR A 80 -19.74 10.69 -13.21
CA TYR A 80 -20.47 10.86 -14.45
C TYR A 80 -21.71 9.97 -14.54
N GLN A 81 -21.80 8.88 -13.78
CA GLN A 81 -23.01 8.04 -13.74
C GLN A 81 -24.07 8.62 -12.79
N LEU A 82 -23.67 9.44 -11.83
CA LEU A 82 -24.60 10.02 -10.85
C LEU A 82 -25.51 11.09 -11.48
N GLN A 83 -26.71 11.26 -10.90
CA GLN A 83 -27.64 12.30 -11.32
C GLN A 83 -27.14 13.71 -10.93
N VAL A 84 -27.50 14.72 -11.73
CA VAL A 84 -27.11 16.13 -11.53
C VAL A 84 -27.45 16.66 -10.12
N ASN A 85 -28.61 16.27 -9.57
CA ASN A 85 -29.03 16.70 -8.23
C ASN A 85 -28.12 16.11 -7.13
N THR A 86 -27.69 14.87 -7.30
CA THR A 86 -26.75 14.19 -6.39
C THR A 86 -25.38 14.85 -6.43
N LEU A 87 -24.88 15.17 -7.62
CA LEU A 87 -23.61 15.88 -7.80
C LEU A 87 -23.62 17.27 -7.15
N ARG A 88 -24.72 18.03 -7.33
CA ARG A 88 -24.90 19.34 -6.67
C ARG A 88 -24.98 19.22 -5.15
N ARG A 89 -25.67 18.21 -4.64
CA ARG A 89 -25.78 17.95 -3.19
C ARG A 89 -24.42 17.56 -2.59
N TYR A 90 -23.68 16.69 -3.26
CA TYR A 90 -22.32 16.29 -2.89
C TYR A 90 -21.40 17.52 -2.81
N LYS A 91 -21.33 18.33 -3.88
CA LYS A 91 -20.49 19.55 -3.91
C LYS A 91 -20.88 20.56 -2.82
N ARG A 92 -22.19 20.75 -2.55
CA ARG A 92 -22.64 21.59 -1.42
C ARG A 92 -22.18 21.04 -0.06
N HIS A 93 -22.30 19.73 0.15
CA HIS A 93 -21.92 19.09 1.41
C HIS A 93 -20.44 19.28 1.71
N TYR A 94 -19.58 19.08 0.71
CA TYR A 94 -18.14 19.29 0.80
C TYR A 94 -17.70 20.74 0.56
N LYS A 95 -18.66 21.68 0.47
CA LYS A 95 -18.44 23.12 0.27
C LYS A 95 -17.55 23.44 -0.93
N VAL A 96 -17.62 22.62 -1.99
CA VAL A 96 -16.90 22.84 -3.24
C VAL A 96 -17.52 24.05 -3.95
N PRO A 97 -16.74 25.10 -4.26
CA PRO A 97 -17.24 26.26 -4.99
C PRO A 97 -17.73 25.82 -6.37
N MET A 98 -18.92 26.25 -6.79
CA MET A 98 -19.50 25.86 -8.07
C MET A 98 -20.37 26.99 -8.64
N ARG A 99 -20.23 27.26 -9.95
CA ARG A 99 -21.05 28.26 -10.64
C ARG A 99 -22.43 27.70 -10.98
N GLN A 100 -23.45 28.57 -11.02
CA GLN A 100 -24.78 28.17 -11.48
C GLN A 100 -24.78 27.93 -12.99
N GLY A 101 -25.49 26.91 -13.46
CA GLY A 101 -25.61 26.58 -14.89
C GLY A 101 -24.63 25.53 -15.42
N LEU A 102 -23.81 24.90 -14.56
CA LEU A 102 -22.92 23.81 -14.99
C LEU A 102 -23.71 22.57 -15.42
N ASN A 103 -23.26 21.96 -16.52
CA ASN A 103 -23.82 20.73 -17.07
C ASN A 103 -23.31 19.48 -16.31
N LYS A 104 -23.83 18.30 -16.64
CA LYS A 104 -23.53 17.06 -15.93
C LYS A 104 -22.03 16.70 -15.93
N ALA A 105 -21.35 16.87 -17.06
CA ALA A 105 -19.92 16.61 -17.19
C ALA A 105 -19.10 17.53 -16.28
N GLN A 106 -19.38 18.83 -16.35
CA GLN A 106 -18.73 19.85 -15.53
C GLN A 106 -19.01 19.67 -14.02
N LEU A 107 -20.14 19.04 -13.67
CA LEU A 107 -20.47 18.70 -12.29
C LEU A 107 -19.78 17.42 -11.81
N ALA A 108 -19.46 16.49 -12.71
CA ALA A 108 -18.72 15.27 -12.39
C ALA A 108 -17.21 15.53 -12.23
N ASP A 109 -16.65 16.48 -12.97
CA ASP A 109 -15.26 16.87 -12.82
C ASP A 109 -15.03 17.50 -11.43
N VAL A 110 -14.08 16.94 -10.66
CA VAL A 110 -13.76 17.36 -9.28
C VAL A 110 -13.22 18.80 -9.23
N SER A 111 -12.72 19.30 -10.36
CA SER A 111 -12.26 20.68 -10.57
C SER A 111 -13.42 21.60 -10.95
N CYS A 112 -14.25 22.02 -9.99
CA CYS A 112 -15.11 23.17 -10.23
C CYS A 112 -14.35 24.48 -9.98
N TYR A 113 -13.74 25.00 -11.05
CA TYR A 113 -13.49 26.42 -11.26
C TYR A 113 -13.94 26.82 -12.67
#